data_AF-A0A9D5CV32-F1
#
_entry.id   AF-A0A9D5CV32-F1
#
_cell.length_a   1.000
_cell.length_b   1.000
_cell.length_c   1.000
_cell.angle_alpha   90.00
_cell.angle_beta   90.00
_cell.angle_gamma   90.00
#
_symmetry.space_group_name_H-M   'P 1'
#
loop_
_entity.id
_entity.type
_entity.pdbx_description
1 polymer ?
#
loop_
_entity_poly.entity_id
_entity_poly.type
_entity_poly.pdbx_seq_one_letter_code
_entity_poly.pdbx_strand_id
1 'polypeptide(L)'
;MASQTIQNYRDGAEICNGDALCKKKSIQLLKEIGLPNALFPLDDIEEFGYNREAGFVWLIQKKKKDHTFKKIKRAVSYAPEVTAFIEKGKMKKMTGVKTKELMLWLSVVEMYVEDPSSKKITFKTGTGLSDSFPSYRNGAEICCGDTLGKKKSVLLLEEIGLPNGLFPLDDIEEFGYNREAGFVWLIQKKKKDHTFKKIKRAVSYAPEVTAFVEKGKMKKMTGVKTKELMLWLSVVEMYIEDPSSKKITFKTGTGLSDSFQVSAFEIEE
;
A
#
# COMPACT_ATOMS: atom_id res chain seq x y z
N MET A 1 -9.74 -34.44 17.27
CA MET A 1 -9.28 -35.11 16.03
C MET A 1 -8.64 -34.16 15.01
N ALA A 2 -9.16 -32.94 14.77
CA ALA A 2 -8.51 -31.98 13.85
C ALA A 2 -7.10 -31.51 14.25
N SER A 3 -6.79 -31.46 15.56
CA SER A 3 -5.48 -31.02 16.08
C SER A 3 -4.34 -32.01 15.80
N GLN A 4 -4.60 -33.33 15.85
CA GLN A 4 -3.59 -34.35 15.54
C GLN A 4 -3.14 -34.28 14.07
N THR A 5 -4.06 -33.90 13.17
CA THR A 5 -3.79 -33.79 11.72
C THR A 5 -2.97 -32.55 11.38
N ILE A 6 -3.05 -31.46 12.16
CA ILE A 6 -2.26 -30.24 11.93
C ILE A 6 -0.79 -30.43 12.34
N GLN A 7 -0.55 -31.18 13.43
CA GLN A 7 0.78 -31.43 13.95
C GLN A 7 1.67 -32.12 12.90
N ASN A 8 1.13 -33.09 12.16
CA ASN A 8 1.84 -33.82 11.11
C ASN A 8 2.33 -32.92 9.95
N TYR A 9 1.67 -31.78 9.71
CA TYR A 9 2.14 -30.83 8.68
C TYR A 9 3.28 -29.94 9.16
N ARG A 10 3.62 -29.95 10.46
CA ARG A 10 4.79 -29.22 10.98
C ARG A 10 6.08 -30.02 10.84
N ASP A 11 6.00 -31.33 10.65
CA ASP A 11 7.16 -32.20 10.48
C ASP A 11 7.96 -31.80 9.24
N GLY A 12 9.28 -31.62 9.40
CA GLY A 12 10.17 -31.20 8.31
C GLY A 12 10.07 -29.72 7.92
N ALA A 13 9.34 -28.90 8.67
CA ALA A 13 9.22 -27.47 8.37
C ALA A 13 10.49 -26.67 8.66
N GLU A 14 10.71 -25.61 7.87
CA GLU A 14 11.63 -24.54 8.25
C GLU A 14 11.00 -23.72 9.37
N ILE A 15 11.58 -23.77 10.57
CA ILE A 15 11.13 -22.99 11.73
C ILE A 15 12.15 -21.92 12.06
N CYS A 16 11.68 -20.69 12.24
CA CYS A 16 12.48 -19.60 12.76
C CYS A 16 11.79 -18.96 13.97
N ASN A 17 12.60 -18.44 14.88
CA ASN A 17 12.15 -17.85 16.13
C ASN A 17 12.63 -16.40 16.24
N GLY A 18 11.85 -15.59 16.96
CA GLY A 18 12.16 -14.19 17.24
C GLY A 18 11.60 -13.21 16.20
N ASP A 19 11.09 -12.09 16.70
CA ASP A 19 10.23 -11.15 15.98
C ASP A 19 10.83 -10.68 14.64
N ALA A 20 12.08 -10.19 14.66
CA ALA A 20 12.72 -9.63 13.47
C ALA A 20 12.92 -10.69 12.35
N LEU A 21 13.34 -11.90 12.71
CA LEU A 21 13.59 -12.96 11.74
C LEU A 21 12.27 -13.52 11.19
N CYS A 22 11.27 -13.73 12.06
CA CYS A 22 9.95 -14.20 11.67
C CYS A 22 9.25 -13.20 10.73
N LYS A 23 9.32 -11.90 11.03
CA LYS A 23 8.82 -10.83 10.14
C LYS A 23 9.49 -10.87 8.77
N LYS A 24 10.81 -11.02 8.73
CA LYS A 24 11.56 -11.11 7.47
C LYS A 24 11.15 -12.33 6.65
N LYS A 25 11.05 -13.50 7.28
CA LYS A 25 10.67 -14.77 6.63
C LYS A 25 9.21 -14.76 6.15
N SER A 26 8.27 -14.19 6.93
CA SER A 26 6.87 -14.09 6.52
C SER A 26 6.68 -13.15 5.32
N ILE A 27 7.38 -12.00 5.29
CA ILE A 27 7.41 -11.11 4.12
C ILE A 27 8.03 -11.81 2.90
N GLN A 28 9.11 -12.55 3.10
CA GLN A 28 9.75 -13.31 2.02
C GLN A 28 8.78 -14.35 1.43
N LEU A 29 8.05 -15.08 2.28
CA LEU A 29 7.05 -16.04 1.86
C LEU A 29 5.93 -15.37 1.06
N LEU A 30 5.36 -14.27 1.58
CA LEU A 30 4.31 -13.52 0.88
C LEU A 30 4.75 -13.07 -0.50
N LYS A 31 6.00 -12.58 -0.61
CA LYS A 31 6.61 -12.23 -1.89
C LYS A 31 6.77 -13.45 -2.81
N GLU A 32 7.25 -14.58 -2.28
CA GLU A 32 7.43 -15.85 -3.02
C GLU A 32 6.12 -16.32 -3.65
N ILE A 33 5.01 -16.23 -2.90
CA ILE A 33 3.68 -16.63 -3.38
C ILE A 33 2.91 -15.49 -4.05
N GLY A 34 3.50 -14.31 -4.24
CA GLY A 34 2.85 -13.19 -4.96
C GLY A 34 1.69 -12.52 -4.21
N LEU A 35 1.66 -12.57 -2.88
CA LEU A 35 0.70 -11.85 -2.05
C LEU A 35 1.30 -10.56 -1.45
N PRO A 36 0.48 -9.54 -1.11
CA PRO A 36 0.98 -8.31 -0.52
C PRO A 36 1.75 -8.50 0.80
N ASN A 37 2.94 -7.91 0.90
CA ASN A 37 3.84 -8.06 2.06
C ASN A 37 3.26 -7.57 3.40
N ALA A 38 2.28 -6.65 3.37
CA ALA A 38 1.72 -6.00 4.56
C ALA A 38 0.42 -6.65 5.06
N LEU A 39 0.16 -7.91 4.71
CA LEU A 39 -1.04 -8.63 5.15
C LEU A 39 -1.03 -8.99 6.64
N PHE A 40 0.16 -9.20 7.20
CA PHE A 40 0.34 -9.58 8.59
C PHE A 40 1.04 -8.44 9.35
N PRO A 41 0.30 -7.40 9.80
CA PRO A 41 0.87 -6.31 10.60
C PRO A 41 1.09 -6.79 12.04
N LEU A 42 1.89 -7.83 12.21
CA LEU A 42 2.09 -8.53 13.48
C LEU A 42 3.37 -8.01 14.14
N ASP A 43 3.31 -7.85 15.46
CA ASP A 43 4.44 -7.51 16.33
C ASP A 43 4.50 -8.60 17.40
N ASP A 44 5.66 -8.77 18.03
CA ASP A 44 5.89 -9.80 19.04
C ASP A 44 5.68 -11.22 18.50
N ILE A 45 6.15 -11.48 17.27
CA ILE A 45 6.13 -12.80 16.66
C ILE A 45 7.19 -13.67 17.35
N GLU A 46 6.76 -14.81 17.87
CA GLU A 46 7.63 -15.75 18.57
C GLU A 46 8.19 -16.79 17.61
N GLU A 47 7.33 -17.32 16.73
CA GLU A 47 7.67 -18.40 15.81
C GLU A 47 7.00 -18.17 14.45
N PHE A 48 7.74 -18.49 13.39
CA PHE A 48 7.21 -18.67 12.04
C PHE A 48 7.71 -20.01 11.52
N GLY A 49 6.79 -20.85 11.06
CA GLY A 49 7.10 -22.14 10.48
C GLY A 49 6.49 -22.31 9.10
N TYR A 50 7.26 -22.92 8.20
CA TYR A 50 6.81 -23.22 6.85
C TYR A 50 7.28 -24.60 6.40
N ASN A 51 6.32 -25.50 6.21
CA ASN A 51 6.54 -26.76 5.54
C ASN A 51 6.29 -26.59 4.04
N ARG A 52 7.37 -26.58 3.26
CA ARG A 52 7.32 -26.42 1.79
C ARG A 52 6.66 -27.59 1.08
N GLU A 53 6.87 -28.82 1.56
CA GLU A 53 6.33 -30.03 0.96
C GLU A 53 4.81 -30.11 1.15
N ALA A 54 4.33 -29.82 2.36
CA ALA A 54 2.90 -29.79 2.67
C ALA A 54 2.20 -28.49 2.21
N GLY A 55 2.96 -27.44 1.89
CA GLY A 55 2.44 -26.10 1.68
C GLY A 55 1.75 -25.54 2.92
N PHE A 56 2.18 -25.93 4.13
CA PHE A 56 1.56 -25.53 5.39
C PHE A 56 2.41 -24.47 6.10
N VAL A 57 1.78 -23.37 6.51
CA VAL A 57 2.44 -22.27 7.21
C VAL A 57 1.72 -21.96 8.51
N TRP A 58 2.50 -21.57 9.52
CA TRP A 58 1.97 -21.01 10.75
C TRP A 58 2.83 -19.86 11.26
N LEU A 59 2.19 -19.03 12.08
CA LEU A 59 2.80 -17.90 12.75
C LEU A 59 2.22 -17.80 14.16
N ILE A 60 3.11 -17.73 15.16
CA ILE A 60 2.77 -17.62 16.57
C ILE A 60 3.21 -16.27 17.09
N GLN A 61 2.30 -15.57 17.78
CA GLN A 61 2.52 -14.29 18.42
C GLN A 61 2.07 -14.36 19.89
N LYS A 62 2.70 -13.58 20.76
CA LYS A 62 2.46 -13.61 22.22
C LYS A 62 1.00 -13.50 22.63
N LYS A 63 0.23 -12.68 21.91
CA LYS A 63 -1.15 -12.37 22.24
C LYS A 63 -1.94 -12.05 20.99
N LYS A 64 -3.26 -12.16 21.09
CA LYS A 64 -4.20 -11.68 20.07
C LYS A 64 -3.89 -10.21 19.71
N LYS A 65 -3.95 -9.87 18.43
CA LYS A 65 -3.75 -8.51 17.92
C LYS A 65 -4.93 -8.08 17.07
N ASP A 66 -5.53 -6.95 17.44
CA ASP A 66 -6.51 -6.27 16.61
C ASP A 66 -5.82 -5.17 15.80
N HIS A 67 -6.15 -5.07 14.51
CA HIS A 67 -5.60 -4.08 13.59
C HIS A 67 -6.70 -3.48 12.74
N THR A 68 -6.57 -2.18 12.43
CA THR A 68 -7.48 -1.50 11.50
C THR A 68 -6.72 -1.07 10.27
N PHE A 69 -7.03 -1.68 9.13
CA PHE A 69 -6.56 -1.23 7.83
C PHE A 69 -7.28 0.06 7.46
N LYS A 70 -6.72 1.21 7.85
CA LYS A 70 -7.33 2.55 7.73
C LYS A 70 -7.83 2.86 6.32
N LYS A 71 -7.09 2.42 5.28
CA LYS A 71 -7.40 2.69 3.87
C LYS A 71 -8.71 2.05 3.40
N ILE A 72 -8.99 0.84 3.89
CA ILE A 72 -10.19 0.09 3.53
C ILE A 72 -11.22 0.08 4.67
N LYS A 73 -10.95 0.85 5.74
CA LYS A 73 -11.77 0.98 6.95
C LYS A 73 -12.17 -0.39 7.54
N ARG A 74 -11.27 -1.38 7.46
CA ARG A 74 -11.56 -2.75 7.89
C ARG A 74 -10.82 -3.08 9.18
N ALA A 75 -11.56 -3.50 10.20
CA ALA A 75 -10.99 -4.05 11.42
C ALA A 75 -10.76 -5.56 11.23
N VAL A 76 -9.57 -6.01 11.61
CA VAL A 76 -9.12 -7.40 11.49
C VAL A 76 -8.51 -7.81 12.82
N SER A 77 -8.71 -9.07 13.18
CA SER A 77 -8.25 -9.66 14.42
C SER A 77 -7.42 -10.89 14.11
N TYR A 78 -6.23 -10.96 14.68
CA TYR A 78 -5.30 -12.07 14.58
C TYR A 78 -5.20 -12.75 15.94
N ALA A 79 -5.46 -14.05 15.99
CA ALA A 79 -5.29 -14.89 17.16
C ALA A 79 -3.79 -15.11 17.45
N PRO A 80 -3.45 -15.62 18.65
CA PRO A 80 -2.06 -15.97 18.98
C PRO A 80 -1.41 -16.94 17.99
N GLU A 81 -2.19 -17.80 17.34
CA GLU A 81 -1.72 -18.66 16.26
C GLU A 81 -2.56 -18.41 15.00
N VAL A 82 -1.88 -18.18 13.88
CA VAL A 82 -2.46 -18.08 12.55
C VAL A 82 -1.87 -19.19 11.69
N THR A 83 -2.72 -19.97 11.02
CA THR A 83 -2.28 -21.05 10.13
C THR A 83 -2.96 -20.96 8.77
N ALA A 84 -2.32 -21.50 7.74
CA ALA A 84 -2.89 -21.60 6.40
C ALA A 84 -2.21 -22.69 5.57
N PHE A 85 -2.89 -23.13 4.50
CA PHE A 85 -2.24 -23.79 3.38
C PHE A 85 -2.00 -22.79 2.26
N ILE A 86 -0.84 -22.83 1.63
CA ILE A 86 -0.42 -21.85 0.64
C ILE A 86 -0.31 -22.47 -0.76
N GLU A 87 -0.64 -21.65 -1.74
CA GLU A 87 -0.46 -21.91 -3.17
C GLU A 87 0.04 -20.60 -3.81
N LYS A 88 0.53 -20.65 -5.05
CA LYS A 88 0.90 -19.43 -5.76
C LYS A 88 -0.32 -18.51 -5.88
N GLY A 89 -0.17 -17.29 -5.37
CA GLY A 89 -1.20 -16.25 -5.35
C GLY A 89 -2.29 -16.44 -4.30
N LYS A 90 -2.17 -17.41 -3.37
CA LYS A 90 -3.32 -17.85 -2.58
C LYS A 90 -2.95 -18.45 -1.21
N MET A 91 -3.79 -18.17 -0.22
CA MET A 91 -3.84 -18.90 1.05
C MET A 91 -5.25 -19.43 1.28
N LYS A 92 -5.37 -20.69 1.69
CA LYS A 92 -6.64 -21.39 1.90
C LYS A 92 -6.66 -22.08 3.26
N LYS A 93 -7.87 -22.41 3.74
CA LYS A 93 -8.11 -23.03 5.05
C LYS A 93 -7.42 -22.24 6.17
N MET A 94 -7.47 -20.92 6.06
CA MET A 94 -6.86 -20.03 7.04
C MET A 94 -7.57 -20.16 8.39
N THR A 95 -6.80 -20.12 9.47
CA THR A 95 -7.32 -20.06 10.83
C THR A 95 -6.68 -18.91 11.60
N GLY A 96 -7.31 -18.48 12.70
CA GLY A 96 -6.78 -17.41 13.54
C GLY A 96 -6.98 -15.99 12.99
N VAL A 97 -7.56 -15.80 11.80
CA VAL A 97 -7.85 -14.48 11.23
C VAL A 97 -9.36 -14.22 11.20
N LYS A 98 -9.80 -13.08 11.74
CA LYS A 98 -11.19 -12.62 11.66
C LYS A 98 -11.28 -11.20 11.12
N THR A 99 -12.30 -10.90 10.33
CA THR A 99 -12.64 -9.54 9.90
C THR A 99 -13.94 -9.10 10.54
N LYS A 100 -14.07 -7.80 10.82
CA LYS A 100 -15.32 -7.23 11.32
C LYS A 100 -16.17 -6.74 10.14
N GLU A 101 -17.35 -7.32 9.99
CA GLU A 101 -18.29 -7.03 8.91
C GLU A 101 -19.72 -7.08 9.46
N LEU A 102 -20.56 -6.10 9.09
CA LEU A 102 -21.93 -5.96 9.61
C LEU A 102 -22.01 -6.07 11.15
N MET A 103 -21.01 -5.49 11.83
CA MET A 103 -20.81 -5.55 13.30
C MET A 103 -20.46 -6.94 13.88
N LEU A 104 -20.35 -7.99 13.06
CA LEU A 104 -19.95 -9.34 13.47
C LEU A 104 -18.48 -9.64 13.14
N TRP A 105 -17.85 -10.50 13.94
CA TRP A 105 -16.51 -11.01 13.66
C TRP A 105 -16.60 -12.32 12.88
N LEU A 106 -16.24 -12.27 11.60
CA LEU A 106 -16.30 -13.41 10.69
C LEU A 106 -14.90 -13.96 10.44
N SER A 107 -14.75 -15.28 10.48
CA SER A 107 -13.48 -15.94 10.19
C SER A 107 -13.13 -15.81 8.72
N VAL A 108 -11.94 -15.30 8.43
CA VAL A 108 -11.36 -15.31 7.08
C VAL A 108 -10.75 -16.69 6.85
N VAL A 109 -11.22 -17.40 5.83
CA VAL A 109 -10.83 -18.79 5.55
C VAL A 109 -9.98 -18.91 4.30
N GLU A 110 -9.98 -17.90 3.45
CA GLU A 110 -9.26 -17.90 2.19
C GLU A 110 -8.94 -16.46 1.76
N MET A 111 -7.77 -16.27 1.17
CA MET A 111 -7.43 -15.06 0.44
C MET A 111 -6.64 -15.40 -0.81
N TYR A 112 -6.85 -14.65 -1.89
CA TYR A 112 -6.20 -14.92 -3.16
C TYR A 112 -6.12 -13.69 -4.05
N VAL A 113 -5.16 -13.72 -4.98
CA VAL A 113 -5.07 -12.82 -6.13
C VAL A 113 -5.49 -13.63 -7.34
N GLU A 114 -6.69 -13.33 -7.87
CA GLU A 114 -7.34 -14.11 -8.94
C GLU A 114 -6.58 -14.03 -10.27
N ASP A 115 -6.06 -12.85 -10.56
CA ASP A 115 -5.16 -12.59 -11.68
C ASP A 115 -4.06 -11.65 -11.17
N PRO A 116 -2.77 -11.99 -11.27
CA PRO A 116 -1.66 -11.09 -10.92
C PRO A 116 -1.79 -9.71 -11.56
N SER A 117 -2.36 -9.62 -12.77
CA SER A 117 -2.61 -8.38 -13.51
C SER A 117 -3.76 -7.54 -12.92
N SER A 118 -4.73 -8.19 -12.27
CA SER A 118 -5.92 -7.54 -11.70
C SER A 118 -5.60 -6.61 -10.54
N LYS A 119 -4.42 -6.78 -9.92
CA LYS A 119 -3.92 -5.96 -8.80
C LYS A 119 -4.96 -5.84 -7.68
N LYS A 120 -5.71 -6.92 -7.44
CA LYS A 120 -6.66 -7.05 -6.33
C LYS A 120 -6.37 -8.32 -5.57
N ILE A 121 -6.49 -8.22 -4.25
CA ILE A 121 -6.57 -9.36 -3.36
C ILE A 121 -8.01 -9.50 -2.87
N THR A 122 -8.53 -10.71 -2.97
CA THR A 122 -9.86 -11.09 -2.48
C THR A 122 -9.72 -11.86 -1.19
N PHE A 123 -10.58 -11.56 -0.21
CA PHE A 123 -10.71 -12.28 1.04
C PHE A 123 -12.09 -12.92 1.10
N LYS A 124 -12.17 -14.17 1.55
CA LYS A 124 -13.42 -14.89 1.75
C LYS A 124 -13.59 -15.31 3.20
N THR A 125 -14.81 -15.17 3.70
CA THR A 125 -15.18 -15.61 5.04
C THR A 125 -15.78 -17.02 5.01
N GLY A 126 -15.79 -17.69 6.17
CA GLY A 126 -16.43 -19.00 6.34
C GLY A 126 -17.94 -18.99 6.08
N THR A 127 -18.58 -17.81 5.99
CA THR A 127 -20.00 -17.64 5.66
C THR A 127 -20.24 -17.44 4.16
N GLY A 128 -19.18 -17.45 3.33
CA GLY A 128 -19.26 -17.24 1.89
C GLY A 128 -19.26 -15.76 1.45
N LEU A 129 -19.11 -14.81 2.38
CA LEU A 129 -18.93 -13.40 2.01
C LEU A 129 -17.52 -13.19 1.44
N SER A 130 -17.41 -12.30 0.46
CA SER A 130 -16.14 -12.00 -0.19
C SER A 130 -15.98 -10.51 -0.47
N ASP A 131 -14.82 -9.97 -0.16
CA ASP A 131 -14.44 -8.60 -0.50
C ASP A 131 -13.08 -8.57 -1.21
N SER A 132 -12.99 -7.74 -2.24
CA SER A 132 -11.75 -7.53 -2.99
C SER A 132 -11.20 -6.14 -2.76
N PHE A 133 -9.94 -6.07 -2.35
CA PHE A 133 -9.23 -4.82 -2.13
C PHE A 133 -8.06 -4.73 -3.09
N PRO A 134 -7.71 -3.54 -3.56
CA PRO A 134 -6.56 -3.42 -4.43
C PRO A 134 -5.22 -3.71 -3.75
N SER A 135 -4.31 -4.37 -4.47
CA SER A 135 -2.97 -4.77 -4.07
C SER A 135 -1.87 -3.97 -4.76
N TYR A 136 -2.12 -2.70 -5.08
CA TYR A 136 -1.26 -1.86 -5.94
C TYR A 136 0.19 -1.68 -5.45
N ARG A 137 0.50 -1.99 -4.19
CA ARG A 137 1.86 -1.90 -3.63
C ARG A 137 2.71 -3.17 -3.86
N ASN A 138 2.10 -4.29 -4.24
CA ASN A 138 2.84 -5.53 -4.45
C ASN A 138 3.78 -5.42 -5.66
N GLY A 139 5.03 -5.89 -5.54
CA GLY A 139 6.02 -5.78 -6.62
C GLY A 139 6.61 -4.39 -6.86
N ALA A 140 6.30 -3.41 -5.99
CA ALA A 140 6.84 -2.06 -6.13
C ALA A 140 8.35 -1.99 -5.84
N GLU A 141 9.03 -1.09 -6.55
CA GLU A 141 10.32 -0.56 -6.12
C GLU A 141 10.10 0.33 -4.91
N ILE A 142 10.68 -0.02 -3.76
CA ILE A 142 10.57 0.75 -2.51
C ILE A 142 11.95 1.26 -2.13
N CYS A 143 12.03 2.54 -1.77
CA CYS A 143 13.19 3.13 -1.15
C CYS A 143 12.80 3.87 0.14
N CYS A 144 13.64 3.74 1.16
CA CYS A 144 13.43 4.38 2.45
C CYS A 144 14.42 5.53 2.67
N GLY A 145 13.98 6.56 3.39
CA GLY A 145 14.81 7.69 3.80
C GLY A 145 14.77 8.90 2.85
N ASP A 146 15.00 10.08 3.43
CA ASP A 146 14.67 11.37 2.83
C ASP A 146 15.41 11.62 1.50
N THR A 147 16.72 11.45 1.49
CA THR A 147 17.56 11.72 0.31
C THR A 147 17.19 10.85 -0.89
N LEU A 148 17.00 9.54 -0.67
CA LEU A 148 16.69 8.61 -1.74
C LEU A 148 15.23 8.75 -2.20
N GLY A 149 14.31 8.98 -1.27
CA GLY A 149 12.90 9.26 -1.56
C GLY A 149 12.72 10.50 -2.41
N LYS A 150 13.37 11.62 -2.06
CA LYS A 150 13.36 12.88 -2.85
C LYS A 150 13.89 12.66 -4.26
N LYS A 151 15.02 11.96 -4.38
CA LYS A 151 15.60 11.65 -5.69
C LYS A 151 14.66 10.82 -6.55
N LYS A 152 14.04 9.77 -5.98
CA LYS A 152 13.10 8.90 -6.71
C LYS A 152 11.80 9.62 -7.08
N SER A 153 11.29 10.53 -6.26
CA SER A 153 10.10 11.33 -6.63
C SER A 153 10.37 12.28 -7.80
N VAL A 154 11.55 12.91 -7.83
CA VAL A 154 11.98 13.76 -8.97
C VAL A 154 12.11 12.93 -10.23
N LEU A 155 12.82 11.80 -10.16
CA LEU A 155 12.98 10.89 -11.31
C LEU A 155 11.64 10.38 -11.84
N LEU A 156 10.68 10.07 -10.97
CA LEU A 156 9.35 9.68 -11.40
C LEU A 156 8.64 10.80 -12.18
N LEU A 157 8.69 12.03 -11.67
CA LEU A 157 8.04 13.18 -12.32
C LEU A 157 8.64 13.42 -13.71
N GLU A 158 9.97 13.38 -13.82
CA GLU A 158 10.68 13.48 -15.09
C GLU A 158 10.32 12.32 -16.04
N GLU A 159 10.30 11.09 -15.54
CA GLU A 159 9.95 9.88 -16.31
C GLU A 159 8.56 9.98 -16.94
N ILE A 160 7.59 10.49 -16.18
CA ILE A 160 6.22 10.67 -16.68
C ILE A 160 6.01 12.02 -17.36
N GLY A 161 7.01 12.89 -17.46
CA GLY A 161 6.90 14.18 -18.15
C GLY A 161 6.05 15.22 -17.41
N LEU A 162 6.12 15.25 -16.08
CA LEU A 162 5.56 16.30 -15.22
C LEU A 162 6.69 17.13 -14.56
N PRO A 163 6.44 18.41 -14.20
CA PRO A 163 7.46 19.25 -13.58
C PRO A 163 8.02 18.67 -12.27
N ASN A 164 9.35 18.66 -12.14
CA ASN A 164 10.08 17.95 -11.08
C ASN A 164 9.94 18.55 -9.66
N GLY A 165 9.48 19.79 -9.54
CA GLY A 165 9.24 20.48 -8.26
C GLY A 165 7.80 20.36 -7.75
N LEU A 166 6.95 19.54 -8.39
CA LEU A 166 5.55 19.35 -7.95
C LEU A 166 5.42 18.79 -6.54
N PHE A 167 6.43 18.05 -6.08
CA PHE A 167 6.44 17.45 -4.76
C PHE A 167 7.58 18.01 -3.91
N PRO A 168 7.42 19.23 -3.35
CA PRO A 168 8.39 19.81 -2.43
C PRO A 168 8.24 19.13 -1.09
N LEU A 169 8.73 17.90 -0.95
CA LEU A 169 8.55 17.05 0.23
C LEU A 169 9.77 17.11 1.12
N ASP A 170 9.60 16.83 2.42
CA ASP A 170 10.67 16.71 3.42
C ASP A 170 10.36 15.56 4.36
N ASP A 171 11.37 15.10 5.09
CA ASP A 171 11.26 14.02 6.08
C ASP A 171 10.60 12.77 5.46
N ILE A 172 10.96 12.43 4.22
CA ILE A 172 10.39 11.27 3.51
C ILE A 172 10.90 9.99 4.18
N GLU A 173 9.96 9.17 4.63
CA GLU A 173 10.23 7.87 5.24
C GLU A 173 10.27 6.77 4.17
N GLU A 174 9.38 6.84 3.19
CA GLU A 174 9.21 5.82 2.15
C GLU A 174 8.72 6.46 0.84
N PHE A 175 9.33 6.06 -0.27
CA PHE A 175 8.76 6.22 -1.60
C PHE A 175 8.61 4.82 -2.21
N GLY A 176 7.46 4.58 -2.83
CA GLY A 176 7.20 3.33 -3.53
C GLY A 176 6.56 3.56 -4.88
N TYR A 177 7.05 2.85 -5.89
CA TYR A 177 6.51 2.89 -7.23
C TYR A 177 6.34 1.48 -7.78
N ASN A 178 5.09 1.09 -8.02
CA ASN A 178 4.76 -0.09 -8.78
C ASN A 178 4.55 0.31 -10.24
N ARG A 179 5.57 0.09 -11.07
CA ARG A 179 5.57 0.37 -12.52
C ARG A 179 4.46 -0.37 -13.24
N GLU A 180 4.28 -1.66 -12.94
CA GLU A 180 3.26 -2.49 -13.56
C GLU A 180 1.85 -1.97 -13.24
N ALA A 181 1.62 -1.54 -11.99
CA ALA A 181 0.35 -0.93 -11.56
C ALA A 181 0.17 0.53 -11.98
N GLY A 182 1.24 1.21 -12.38
CA GLY A 182 1.26 2.66 -12.48
C GLY A 182 0.87 3.31 -11.15
N PHE A 183 1.18 2.70 -10.00
CA PHE A 183 0.77 3.21 -8.68
C PHE A 183 1.98 3.70 -7.89
N VAL A 184 1.91 4.93 -7.44
CA VAL A 184 2.94 5.56 -6.60
C VAL A 184 2.36 5.92 -5.24
N TRP A 185 3.21 5.82 -4.23
CA TRP A 185 2.97 6.47 -2.95
C TRP A 185 4.23 7.09 -2.38
N LEU A 186 4.01 8.04 -1.50
CA LEU A 186 5.03 8.69 -0.72
C LEU A 186 4.55 8.86 0.72
N ILE A 187 5.44 8.54 1.66
CA ILE A 187 5.21 8.69 3.11
C ILE A 187 6.22 9.67 3.66
N GLN A 188 5.73 10.67 4.38
CA GLN A 188 6.51 11.68 5.08
C GLN A 188 6.09 11.70 6.56
N LYS A 189 7.03 12.02 7.44
CA LYS A 189 6.83 11.94 8.90
C LYS A 189 5.63 12.74 9.42
N LYS A 190 5.34 13.89 8.80
CA LYS A 190 4.26 14.81 9.19
C LYS A 190 3.71 15.52 7.97
N LYS A 191 2.47 16.03 8.07
CA LYS A 191 1.88 16.92 7.05
C LYS A 191 2.82 18.10 6.73
N LYS A 192 2.91 18.49 5.46
CA LYS A 192 3.66 19.67 5.00
C LYS A 192 2.74 20.63 4.24
N ASP A 193 2.70 21.88 4.66
CA ASP A 193 2.11 22.97 3.88
C ASP A 193 3.22 23.63 3.03
N HIS A 194 2.88 24.01 1.79
CA HIS A 194 3.80 24.68 0.87
C HIS A 194 3.07 25.78 0.11
N THR A 195 3.80 26.79 -0.37
CA THR A 195 3.24 27.83 -1.24
C THR A 195 4.08 27.93 -2.50
N PHE A 196 3.47 27.61 -3.65
CA PHE A 196 4.09 27.84 -4.96
C PHE A 196 4.05 29.34 -5.26
N LYS A 197 5.16 30.03 -5.01
CA LYS A 197 5.26 31.51 -5.05
C LYS A 197 4.85 32.08 -6.42
N LYS A 198 5.29 31.44 -7.52
CA LYS A 198 5.03 31.89 -8.90
C LYS A 198 3.53 31.99 -9.23
N ILE A 199 2.69 31.16 -8.60
CA ILE A 199 1.23 31.15 -8.79
C ILE A 199 0.46 31.59 -7.54
N LYS A 200 1.16 31.94 -6.46
CA LYS A 200 0.60 32.32 -5.16
C LYS A 200 -0.41 31.31 -4.61
N ARG A 201 -0.20 30.02 -4.84
CA ARG A 201 -1.09 28.95 -4.35
C ARG A 201 -0.51 28.21 -3.17
N ALA A 202 -1.30 28.17 -2.09
CA ALA A 202 -1.04 27.34 -0.93
C ALA A 202 -1.56 25.92 -1.17
N VAL A 203 -0.70 24.94 -0.92
CA VAL A 203 -0.99 23.52 -1.04
C VAL A 203 -0.60 22.80 0.26
N SER A 204 -1.24 21.67 0.51
CA SER A 204 -1.04 20.84 1.70
C SER A 204 -0.82 19.41 1.26
N TYR A 205 0.28 18.81 1.70
CA TYR A 205 0.60 17.39 1.55
C TYR A 205 0.40 16.67 2.88
N ALA A 206 -0.44 15.65 2.89
CA ALA A 206 -0.66 14.77 4.03
C ALA A 206 0.56 13.87 4.29
N PRO A 207 0.65 13.21 5.47
CA PRO A 207 1.71 12.23 5.74
C PRO A 207 1.81 11.11 4.70
N GLU A 208 0.73 10.79 3.99
CA GLU A 208 0.76 9.88 2.86
C GLU A 208 0.11 10.52 1.63
N VAL A 209 0.84 10.54 0.52
CA VAL A 209 0.36 10.94 -0.81
C VAL A 209 0.36 9.71 -1.72
N THR A 210 -0.72 9.50 -2.48
CA THR A 210 -0.81 8.39 -3.45
C THR A 210 -1.41 8.87 -4.77
N ALA A 211 -1.05 8.20 -5.87
CA ALA A 211 -1.62 8.47 -7.18
C ALA A 211 -1.46 7.28 -8.12
N PHE A 212 -2.26 7.26 -9.19
CA PHE A 212 -1.95 6.50 -10.40
C PHE A 212 -1.27 7.41 -11.41
N VAL A 213 -0.20 6.94 -12.02
CA VAL A 213 0.64 7.70 -12.94
C VAL A 213 0.55 7.14 -14.35
N GLU A 214 0.48 8.04 -15.31
CA GLU A 214 0.53 7.80 -16.75
C GLU A 214 1.41 8.90 -17.36
N LYS A 215 1.84 8.75 -18.62
CA LYS A 215 2.60 9.79 -19.30
C LYS A 215 1.80 11.10 -19.32
N GLY A 216 2.41 12.16 -18.80
CA GLY A 216 1.87 13.51 -18.66
C GLY A 216 0.79 13.65 -17.59
N LYS A 217 0.57 12.67 -16.72
CA LYS A 217 -0.66 12.61 -15.91
C LYS A 217 -0.54 11.87 -14.58
N MET A 218 -1.19 12.40 -13.55
CA MET A 218 -1.51 11.70 -12.32
C MET A 218 -3.00 11.75 -12.04
N LYS A 219 -3.61 10.63 -11.66
CA LYS A 219 -5.05 10.51 -11.38
C LYS A 219 -5.33 9.77 -10.08
N LYS A 220 -6.56 9.93 -9.58
CA LYS A 220 -7.02 9.39 -8.28
C LYS A 220 -6.05 9.74 -7.15
N MET A 221 -5.55 10.97 -7.19
CA MET A 221 -4.61 11.47 -6.20
C MET A 221 -5.27 11.55 -4.82
N THR A 222 -4.50 11.22 -3.79
CA THR A 222 -4.92 11.38 -2.38
C THR A 222 -3.83 12.11 -1.61
N GLY A 223 -4.22 12.80 -0.54
CA GLY A 223 -3.27 13.45 0.36
C GLY A 223 -2.76 14.81 -0.12
N VAL A 224 -3.17 15.28 -1.30
CA VAL A 224 -2.86 16.63 -1.80
C VAL A 224 -4.10 17.50 -1.73
N LYS A 225 -3.96 18.69 -1.13
CA LYS A 225 -5.01 19.72 -1.13
C LYS A 225 -4.48 21.05 -1.63
N THR A 226 -5.33 21.82 -2.29
CA THR A 226 -5.09 23.21 -2.67
C THR A 226 -6.03 24.13 -1.92
N LYS A 227 -5.61 25.37 -1.64
CA LYS A 227 -6.45 26.38 -1.00
C LYS A 227 -7.08 27.30 -2.04
N GLU A 228 -8.39 27.26 -2.13
CA GLU A 228 -9.22 28.05 -3.04
C GLU A 228 -10.39 28.68 -2.29
N LEU A 229 -10.62 29.99 -2.47
CA LEU A 229 -11.70 30.74 -1.80
C LEU A 229 -11.82 30.44 -0.28
N MET A 230 -10.67 30.38 0.40
CA MET A 230 -10.52 30.01 1.82
C MET A 230 -10.78 28.54 2.20
N LEU A 231 -11.22 27.69 1.27
CA LEU A 231 -11.44 26.27 1.47
C LEU A 231 -10.25 25.42 1.02
N TRP A 232 -10.03 24.31 1.72
CA TRP A 232 -9.05 23.30 1.31
C TRP A 232 -9.72 22.22 0.47
N LEU A 233 -9.47 22.22 -0.82
CA LEU A 233 -10.04 21.28 -1.77
C LEU A 233 -9.03 20.18 -2.11
N SER A 234 -9.51 18.93 -2.20
CA SER A 234 -8.65 17.80 -2.53
C SER A 234 -8.32 17.81 -4.02
N VAL A 235 -7.05 17.79 -4.37
CA VAL A 235 -6.59 17.61 -5.75
C VAL A 235 -6.64 16.12 -6.05
N VAL A 236 -7.41 15.75 -7.07
CA VAL A 236 -7.67 14.34 -7.44
C VAL A 236 -7.00 13.93 -8.74
N GLU A 237 -6.59 14.92 -9.55
CA GLU A 237 -5.96 14.69 -10.84
C GLU A 237 -5.09 15.90 -11.21
N MET A 238 -3.98 15.64 -11.89
CA MET A 238 -3.20 16.65 -12.59
C MET A 238 -2.69 16.10 -13.92
N TYR A 239 -2.60 16.94 -14.94
CA TYR A 239 -2.16 16.49 -16.26
C TYR A 239 -1.65 17.63 -17.13
N ILE A 240 -0.85 17.27 -18.13
CA ILE A 240 -0.47 18.10 -19.26
C ILE A 240 -1.14 17.47 -20.49
N GLU A 241 -2.16 18.15 -21.02
CA GLU A 241 -2.95 17.64 -22.16
C GLU A 241 -2.17 17.75 -23.48
N ASP A 242 -1.50 18.89 -23.67
CA ASP A 242 -0.62 19.15 -24.79
C ASP A 242 0.75 19.61 -24.27
N PRO A 243 1.83 18.82 -24.47
CA PRO A 243 3.18 19.22 -24.07
C PRO A 243 3.64 20.56 -24.66
N SER A 244 3.13 20.94 -25.84
CA SER A 244 3.46 22.22 -26.47
C SER A 244 2.84 23.42 -25.75
N SER A 245 1.74 23.20 -25.02
CA SER A 245 1.06 24.26 -24.25
C SER A 245 1.89 24.79 -23.09
N LYS A 246 2.88 24.01 -22.62
CA LYS A 246 3.67 24.28 -21.40
C LYS A 246 2.81 24.55 -20.16
N LYS A 247 1.58 24.05 -20.15
CA LYS A 247 0.65 24.20 -19.03
C LYS A 247 0.35 22.85 -18.41
N ILE A 248 0.24 22.88 -17.08
CA ILE A 248 -0.25 21.78 -16.28
C ILE A 248 -1.60 22.19 -15.68
N THR A 249 -2.57 21.28 -15.76
CA THR A 249 -3.92 21.43 -15.20
C THR A 249 -4.04 20.60 -13.94
N PHE A 250 -4.69 21.15 -12.91
CA PHE A 250 -5.05 20.45 -11.68
C PHE A 250 -6.56 20.43 -11.54
N LYS A 251 -7.14 19.26 -11.21
CA LYS A 251 -8.56 19.10 -10.93
C LYS A 251 -8.80 18.74 -9.47
N THR A 252 -9.84 19.33 -8.90
CA THR A 252 -10.28 19.03 -7.54
C THR A 252 -11.43 18.03 -7.52
N GLY A 253 -11.66 17.41 -6.36
CA GLY A 253 -12.77 16.47 -6.16
C GLY A 253 -14.17 17.10 -6.30
N THR A 254 -14.27 18.43 -6.36
CA THR A 254 -15.52 19.16 -6.62
C THR A 254 -15.75 19.44 -8.11
N GLY A 255 -14.82 19.04 -8.98
CA GLY A 255 -14.88 19.28 -10.42
C GLY A 255 -14.28 20.62 -10.88
N LEU A 256 -13.74 21.43 -9.96
CA LEU A 256 -13.02 22.65 -10.34
C LEU A 256 -11.67 22.31 -10.95
N SER A 257 -11.20 23.14 -11.89
CA SER A 257 -9.92 22.94 -12.55
C SER A 257 -9.20 24.26 -12.82
N ASP A 258 -7.92 24.30 -12.49
CA ASP A 258 -7.03 25.42 -12.78
C ASP A 258 -5.84 24.96 -13.61
N SER A 259 -5.34 25.82 -14.50
CA SER A 259 -4.15 25.55 -15.31
C SER A 259 -3.08 26.62 -15.13
N PHE A 260 -1.83 26.19 -15.02
CA PHE A 260 -0.69 27.04 -14.71
C PHE A 260 0.51 26.69 -15.60
N GLN A 261 1.45 27.61 -15.73
CA GLN A 261 2.71 27.36 -16.46
C GLN A 261 3.53 26.26 -15.75
N VAL A 262 4.08 25.31 -16.51
CA VAL A 262 4.91 24.21 -15.99
C VAL A 262 6.11 24.73 -15.20
N SER A 263 6.75 25.81 -15.67
CA SER A 263 7.88 26.47 -15.01
C SER A 263 7.57 27.05 -13.63
N ALA A 264 6.29 27.12 -13.25
CA ALA A 264 5.89 27.47 -11.88
C ALA A 264 6.18 26.37 -10.85
N PHE A 265 6.43 25.14 -11.32
CA PHE A 265 6.60 23.93 -10.50
C PHE A 265 7.92 23.22 -10.78
N GLU A 266 8.88 23.87 -11.44
CA GLU A 266 10.24 23.35 -11.57
C GLU A 266 11.05 23.72 -10.33
N ILE A 267 11.98 22.85 -9.94
CA ILE A 267 12.95 23.14 -8.87
C ILE A 267 13.81 24.32 -9.34
N GLU A 268 13.98 25.34 -8.50
CA GLU A 268 14.89 26.46 -8.78
C GLU A 268 16.34 25.94 -8.67
N GLU A 269 17.16 26.15 -9.70
CA GLU A 269 18.61 25.89 -9.69
C GLU A 269 19.36 26.83 -8.74
#